data_AF-D1P889-F1
#
_entry.id   AF-D1P889-F1
#
_cell.length_a   1.000
_cell.length_b   1.000
_cell.length_c   1.000
_cell.angle_alpha   90.00
_cell.angle_beta   90.00
_cell.angle_gamma   90.00
#
_symmetry.space_group_name_H-M   'P 1'
#
loop_
_entity.id
_entity.type
_entity.pdbx_description
1 polymer ?
#
loop_
_entity_poly.entity_id
_entity_poly.type
_entity_poly.pdbx_seq_one_letter_code
_entity_poly.pdbx_strand_id
1 'polypeptide(L)' 'MNTLHDFDPRKRAMHLYFKGYRIARIAEALNEKSATIHSWKRRDKWDEITPVERV' A
#
# COMPACT_ATOMS: atom_id res chain seq x y z
N MET A 1 -7.79 20.69 19.78
CA MET A 1 -6.76 20.22 18.84
C MET A 1 -7.01 18.76 18.55
N ASN A 2 -7.24 18.36 17.29
CA ASN A 2 -7.46 16.95 16.94
C ASN A 2 -6.36 16.51 15.95
N THR A 3 -5.18 16.20 16.47
CA THR A 3 -4.05 15.68 15.70
C THR A 3 -4.21 14.18 15.51
N LEU A 4 -5.19 13.77 14.72
CA LEU A 4 -5.31 12.39 14.26
C LEU A 4 -4.71 12.32 12.85
N HIS A 5 -3.39 12.21 12.78
CA HIS A 5 -2.73 11.65 11.61
C HIS A 5 -3.13 10.18 11.51
N ASP A 6 -4.36 9.93 11.05
CA ASP A 6 -4.82 8.62 10.64
C ASP A 6 -3.93 8.24 9.45
N PHE A 7 -2.90 7.42 9.70
CA PHE A 7 -2.01 6.95 8.66
C PHE A 7 -2.86 6.11 7.70
N ASP A 8 -3.30 6.72 6.60
CA ASP A 8 -4.12 6.07 5.58
C ASP A 8 -3.54 4.68 5.25
N PRO A 9 -4.22 3.59 5.66
CA PRO A 9 -3.69 2.24 5.52
C PRO A 9 -3.43 1.89 4.05
N ARG A 10 -4.16 2.51 3.12
CA ARG A 10 -3.95 2.35 1.68
C ARG A 10 -2.61 2.93 1.22
N LYS A 11 -2.26 4.14 1.67
CA LYS A 11 -0.95 4.75 1.38
C LYS A 11 0.19 3.96 2.00
N ARG A 12 0.01 3.48 3.23
CA ARG A 12 1.03 2.65 3.91
C ARG A 12 1.22 1.31 3.20
N ALA A 13 0.14 0.67 2.77
CA ALA A 13 0.19 -0.55 1.96
C ALA A 13 0.92 -0.32 0.63
N MET A 14 0.63 0.78 -0.06
CA MET A 14 1.28 1.15 -1.32
C MET A 14 2.79 1.33 -1.15
N HIS A 15 3.22 2.05 -0.10
CA HIS A 15 4.65 2.21 0.20
C HIS A 15 5.34 0.88 0.49
N LEU A 16 4.70 -0.03 1.23
CA LEU A 16 5.28 -1.35 1.51
C LEU A 16 5.35 -2.21 0.24
N TYR A 17 4.33 -2.14 -0.63
CA TYR A 17 4.34 -2.84 -1.91
C TYR A 17 5.50 -2.38 -2.80
N PHE A 18 5.71 -1.07 -2.96
CA PHE A 18 6.83 -0.54 -3.74
C PHE A 18 8.21 -0.78 -3.10
N LYS A 19 8.27 -1.07 -1.81
CA LYS A 19 9.49 -1.57 -1.13
C LYS A 19 9.74 -3.07 -1.36
N GLY A 20 8.86 -3.78 -2.09
CA GLY A 20 9.01 -5.20 -2.42
C GLY A 20 8.37 -6.17 -1.41
N TYR A 21 7.58 -5.69 -0.45
CA TYR A 21 6.90 -6.58 0.49
C TYR A 21 5.77 -7.36 -0.20
N ARG A 22 5.64 -8.65 0.15
CA ARG A 22 4.54 -9.50 -0.34
C ARG A 22 3.21 -9.03 0.26
N ILE A 23 2.14 -9.05 -0.53
CA ILE A 23 0.79 -8.60 -0.12
C ILE A 23 0.32 -9.24 1.19
N ALA A 24 0.56 -10.54 1.39
CA ALA A 24 0.18 -11.23 2.63
C ALA A 24 0.86 -10.62 3.88
N ARG A 25 2.16 -10.28 3.78
CA ARG A 25 2.90 -9.66 4.88
C ARG A 25 2.47 -8.21 5.14
N ILE A 26 2.07 -7.49 4.08
CA ILE A 26 1.49 -6.16 4.20
C ILE A 26 0.15 -6.22 4.94
N ALA A 27 -0.69 -7.18 4.57
CA ALA A 27 -1.99 -7.41 5.20
C ALA A 27 -1.84 -7.71 6.70
N GLU A 28 -0.92 -8.61 7.06
CA GLU A 28 -0.57 -8.88 8.46
C GLU A 28 -0.06 -7.63 9.20
N ALA A 29 0.86 -6.86 8.61
CA ALA A 29 1.45 -5.68 9.24
C ALA A 29 0.45 -4.53 9.44
N LEU A 30 -0.60 -4.47 8.64
CA LEU A 30 -1.65 -3.45 8.71
C LEU A 30 -2.91 -3.94 9.41
N ASN A 31 -2.94 -5.20 9.85
CA ASN A 31 -4.13 -5.86 10.39
C ASN A 31 -5.34 -5.76 9.44
N GLU A 32 -5.08 -5.94 8.14
CA GLU A 32 -6.05 -5.87 7.06
C GLU A 32 -6.20 -7.22 6.35
N LYS A 33 -7.30 -7.42 5.62
CA LYS A 33 -7.45 -8.62 4.78
C LYS A 33 -6.58 -8.50 3.53
N SER A 34 -5.91 -9.58 3.13
CA SER A 34 -5.13 -9.62 1.87
C SER A 34 -5.99 -9.21 0.66
N ALA A 35 -7.27 -9.60 0.64
CA ALA A 35 -8.21 -9.20 -0.40
C ALA A 35 -8.42 -7.67 -0.48
N THR A 36 -8.41 -6.97 0.66
CA THR A 36 -8.49 -5.50 0.72
C THR A 36 -7.28 -4.89 0.03
N ILE A 37 -6.07 -5.39 0.33
CA ILE A 37 -4.84 -4.90 -0.29
C ILE A 37 -4.81 -5.18 -1.80
N HIS A 38 -5.24 -6.38 -2.23
CA HIS A 38 -5.39 -6.70 -3.65
C HIS A 38 -6.38 -5.77 -4.36
N SER A 39 -7.48 -5.41 -3.70
CA SER A 39 -8.46 -4.45 -4.22
C SER A 39 -7.86 -3.04 -4.39
N TRP A 40 -7.07 -2.57 -3.44
CA TRP A 40 -6.35 -1.29 -3.58
C TRP A 40 -5.33 -1.32 -4.71
N LYS A 41 -4.47 -2.35 -4.74
CA LYS A 41 -3.49 -2.59 -5.79
C LYS A 41 -4.10 -2.57 -7.18
N ARG A 42 -5.26 -3.23 -7.36
CA ARG A 42 -5.99 -3.26 -8.64
C ARG A 42 -6.60 -1.89 -8.97
N ARG A 43 -7.24 -1.23 -8.01
CA ARG A 43 -7.91 0.07 -8.23
C ARG A 43 -6.93 1.18 -8.57
N ASP A 44 -5.76 1.17 -7.95
CA ASP A 44 -4.71 2.16 -8.14
C ASP A 44 -3.64 1.71 -9.13
N LYS A 45 -3.82 0.53 -9.72
CA LYS A 45 -2.95 -0.03 -10.76
C LYS A 45 -1.46 -0.03 -10.36
N TRP A 46 -1.14 -0.47 -9.15
CA TRP A 46 0.24 -0.36 -8.64
C TRP A 46 1.29 -1.07 -9.50
N ASP A 47 0.93 -2.15 -10.21
CA ASP A 47 1.85 -2.83 -11.12
C ASP A 47 2.16 -2.02 -12.39
N GLU A 48 1.27 -1.10 -12.78
CA GLU A 48 1.45 -0.22 -13.95
C GLU A 48 2.28 1.03 -13.60
N ILE A 49 2.47 1.31 -12.30
CA ILE A 49 3.29 2.42 -11.85
C ILE A 49 4.75 2.03 -12.06
N THR A 50 5.32 2.47 -13.17
CA THR A 50 6.76 2.39 -13.38
C THR A 50 7.47 3.35 -12.43
N PRO A 51 8.61 2.99 -11.86
CA PRO A 51 9.47 3.97 -11.21
C PRO A 51 9.90 4.94 -12.30
N VAL A 52 9.32 6.14 -12.32
CA VAL A 52 9.81 7.22 -13.18
C VAL A 52 11.29 7.36 -12.86
N GLU A 53 12.14 7.05 -13.84
CA GLU A 53 13.58 7.14 -13.77
C GLU A 53 13.94 8.54 -13.23
N ARG A 54 14.49 8.57 -12.01
CA ARG A 54 15.12 9.79 -11.49
C ARG A 54 16.44 9.93 -12.24
N VAL A 55 16.47 10.84 -13.22
CA VAL A 55 17.70 11.42 -13.76
C VAL A 55 18.19 12.51 -12.81
#